data_AF-G9KY89-F1
#
_entry.id   AF-G9KY89-F1
#
_cell.length_a   1.000
_cell.length_b   1.000
_cell.length_c   1.000
_cell.angle_alpha   90.00
_cell.angle_beta   90.00
_cell.angle_gamma   90.00
#
_symmetry.space_group_name_H-M   'P 1'
#
loop_
_entity.id
_entity.type
_entity.pdbx_description
1 polymer ?
#
loop_
_entity_poly.entity_id
_entity_poly.type
_entity_poly.pdbx_seq_one_letter_code
_entity_poly.pdbx_strand_id
1 'polypeptide(L)'
;DALLECVRKKVPVLLSRGMARLVVIDSVAAPFRCEFDSAASVPRARRLQALGGALRWLSCTFRSPVLCINQVTEATEEQGAAPGPQSPW
;
A
#
# COMPACT_ATOMS: atom_id res chain seq x y z
N ASP A 1 -8.48 5.29 -4.64
CA ASP A 1 -8.59 6.55 -3.86
C ASP A 1 -9.45 6.51 -2.60
N ALA A 2 -10.48 5.65 -2.50
CA ALA A 2 -11.37 5.59 -1.33
C ALA A 2 -10.67 5.39 0.03
N LEU A 3 -9.58 4.61 0.08
CA LEU A 3 -8.79 4.42 1.31
C LEU A 3 -8.16 5.73 1.79
N LEU A 4 -7.51 6.47 0.89
CA LEU A 4 -6.83 7.73 1.24
C LEU A 4 -7.85 8.78 1.71
N GLU A 5 -9.00 8.84 1.07
CA GLU A 5 -10.13 9.69 1.49
C GLU A 5 -10.65 9.31 2.89
N CYS A 6 -10.80 8.02 3.17
CA CYS A 6 -11.21 7.55 4.50
C CYS A 6 -10.20 7.97 5.58
N VAL A 7 -8.91 7.73 5.33
CA VAL A 7 -7.80 8.09 6.24
C VAL A 7 -7.72 9.60 6.47
N ARG A 8 -7.97 10.43 5.44
CA ARG A 8 -7.88 11.89 5.55
C ARG A 8 -9.12 12.55 6.14
N LYS A 9 -10.31 11.97 5.99
CA LYS A 9 -11.57 12.63 6.36
C LYS A 9 -12.32 11.94 7.49
N LYS A 10 -12.39 10.61 7.48
CA LYS A 10 -13.23 9.84 8.43
C LYS A 10 -12.47 9.47 9.70
N VAL A 11 -11.25 8.95 9.57
CA VAL A 11 -10.42 8.56 10.71
C VAL A 11 -10.14 9.71 11.69
N PRO A 12 -9.82 10.95 11.26
CA PRO A 12 -9.60 12.06 12.18
C PRO A 12 -10.83 12.39 13.03
N VAL A 13 -12.04 12.18 12.50
CA VAL A 13 -13.29 12.42 13.26
C VAL A 13 -13.43 11.42 14.40
N LEU A 14 -13.09 10.15 14.15
CA LEU A 14 -13.14 9.11 15.18
C LEU A 14 -12.06 9.32 16.25
N LEU A 15 -10.84 9.69 15.84
CA LEU A 15 -9.73 9.94 16.76
C LEU A 15 -9.95 11.21 17.60
N SER A 16 -10.42 12.31 16.99
CA SER A 16 -10.67 13.57 17.70
C SER A 16 -11.77 13.45 18.76
N ARG A 17 -12.76 12.57 18.53
CA ARG A 17 -13.82 12.26 19.50
C ARG A 17 -13.42 11.20 20.53
N GLY A 18 -12.21 10.66 20.45
CA GLY A 18 -11.75 9.57 21.33
C GLY A 18 -12.49 8.24 21.12
N MET A 19 -13.22 8.09 20.02
CA MET A 19 -13.99 6.88 19.68
C MET A 19 -13.10 5.74 19.18
N ALA A 20 -11.87 6.07 18.77
CA ALA A 20 -10.83 5.11 18.42
C ALA A 20 -9.50 5.55 19.01
N ARG A 21 -8.64 4.57 19.32
CA ARG A 21 -7.29 4.81 19.89
C ARG A 21 -6.17 4.06 19.16
N LEU A 22 -6.51 3.24 18.17
CA LEU A 22 -5.61 2.47 17.33
C LEU A 22 -6.16 2.49 15.90
N VAL A 23 -5.29 2.69 14.92
CA VAL A 23 -5.62 2.54 13.50
C VAL A 23 -4.88 1.32 12.98
N VAL A 24 -5.63 0.33 12.48
CA VAL A 24 -5.06 -0.86 11.81
C VAL A 24 -5.42 -0.81 10.33
N ILE A 25 -4.42 -0.95 9.46
CA ILE A 25 -4.61 -1.09 8.02
C ILE A 25 -4.23 -2.52 7.64
N ASP A 26 -5.24 -3.36 7.45
CA ASP A 26 -5.09 -4.74 6.97
C ASP A 26 -5.71 -4.89 5.56
N SER A 27 -4.94 -4.91 4.47
CA SER A 27 -3.50 -4.68 4.36
C SER A 27 -3.19 -3.41 3.58
N VAL A 28 -2.01 -2.81 3.81
CA VAL A 28 -1.56 -1.65 3.02
C VAL A 28 -1.27 -2.02 1.57
N ALA A 29 -1.04 -3.30 1.25
CA ALA A 29 -0.67 -3.77 -0.08
C ALA A 29 -1.87 -4.07 -0.98
N ALA A 30 -3.03 -4.42 -0.42
CA ALA A 30 -4.17 -4.92 -1.18
C ALA A 30 -4.62 -4.00 -2.33
N PRO A 31 -4.79 -2.68 -2.12
CA PRO A 31 -5.20 -1.78 -3.22
C PRO A 31 -4.13 -1.61 -4.31
N PHE A 32 -2.86 -1.87 -4.00
CA PHE A 32 -1.75 -1.53 -4.89
C PHE A 32 -1.25 -2.68 -5.76
N ARG A 33 -1.83 -3.87 -5.62
CA ARG A 33 -1.49 -5.04 -6.44
C ARG A 33 -2.38 -5.21 -7.65
N CYS A 34 -3.68 -4.94 -7.52
CA CYS A 34 -4.60 -5.06 -8.65
C CYS A 34 -4.71 -3.77 -9.46
N GLU A 35 -4.44 -2.60 -8.86
CA GLU A 35 -4.58 -1.30 -9.52
C GLU A 35 -3.35 -0.89 -10.35
N PHE A 36 -2.22 -1.60 -10.24
CA PHE A 36 -0.96 -1.19 -10.86
C PHE A 36 -0.25 -2.39 -11.51
N ASP A 37 -0.20 -2.41 -12.84
CA ASP A 37 0.68 -3.30 -13.60
C ASP A 37 2.16 -3.01 -13.29
N SER A 38 3.06 -3.92 -13.66
CA SER A 38 4.52 -3.79 -13.46
C SER A 38 5.10 -2.48 -14.02
N ALA A 39 4.50 -1.92 -15.08
CA ALA A 39 4.88 -0.63 -15.67
C ALA A 39 4.47 0.60 -14.82
N ALA A 40 3.59 0.45 -13.83
CA ALA A 40 3.00 1.56 -13.07
C ALA A 40 3.64 1.80 -11.69
N SER A 41 4.94 1.52 -11.56
CA SER A 41 5.69 1.60 -10.30
C SER A 41 5.71 3.01 -9.67
N VAL A 42 5.85 4.06 -10.48
CA VAL A 42 5.93 5.45 -9.99
C VAL A 42 4.59 5.96 -9.43
N PRO A 43 3.44 5.85 -10.15
CA PRO A 43 2.12 6.18 -9.58
C PRO A 43 1.81 5.40 -8.30
N ARG A 44 2.16 4.11 -8.26
CA ARG A 44 2.03 3.27 -7.07
C ARG A 44 2.83 3.82 -5.90
N ALA A 45 4.10 4.14 -6.11
CA ALA A 45 4.97 4.71 -5.08
C ALA A 45 4.44 6.04 -4.55
N ARG A 46 3.97 6.93 -5.43
CA ARG A 46 3.38 8.22 -5.03
C ARG A 46 2.14 8.05 -4.16
N ARG A 47 1.23 7.13 -4.51
CA ARG A 47 0.04 6.86 -3.69
C ARG A 47 0.40 6.22 -2.35
N LEU A 48 1.35 5.29 -2.32
CA LEU A 48 1.85 4.71 -1.06
C LEU A 48 2.49 5.78 -0.15
N GLN A 49 3.27 6.71 -0.73
CA GLN A 49 3.81 7.84 0.02
C GLN A 49 2.71 8.76 0.56
N ALA A 50 1.68 9.06 -0.24
CA ALA A 50 0.56 9.88 0.20
C ALA A 50 -0.23 9.24 1.36
N LEU A 51 -0.43 7.91 1.30
CA LEU A 51 -1.03 7.14 2.38
C LEU A 51 -0.14 7.13 3.63
N GLY A 52 1.15 6.84 3.48
CA GLY A 52 2.12 6.85 4.58
C GLY A 52 2.22 8.20 5.28
N GLY A 53 2.24 9.30 4.51
CA GLY A 53 2.21 10.65 5.04
C GLY A 53 0.94 10.95 5.84
N ALA A 54 -0.23 10.55 5.33
CA ALA A 54 -1.49 10.74 6.04
C ALA A 54 -1.55 9.94 7.35
N LEU A 55 -1.10 8.68 7.33
CA LEU A 55 -1.04 7.83 8.52
C LEU A 55 -0.04 8.36 9.57
N ARG A 56 1.12 8.85 9.12
CA ARG A 56 2.10 9.49 10.01
C ARG A 56 1.53 10.74 10.66
N TRP A 57 0.86 11.59 9.88
CA TRP A 57 0.19 12.79 10.39
C TRP A 57 -0.84 12.43 11.46
N LEU A 58 -1.74 11.45 11.20
CA LEU A 58 -2.72 10.99 12.19
C LEU A 58 -2.05 10.54 13.49
N SER A 59 -0.99 9.74 13.39
CA SER A 59 -0.29 9.22 14.56
C SER A 59 0.29 10.34 15.42
N CYS A 60 0.95 11.32 14.80
CA CYS A 60 1.52 12.46 15.50
C CYS A 60 0.44 13.37 16.10
N THR A 61 -0.60 13.71 15.33
CA THR A 61 -1.66 14.64 15.75
C THR A 61 -2.51 14.09 16.88
N PHE A 62 -2.92 12.83 16.80
CA PHE A 62 -3.83 12.21 17.77
C PHE A 62 -3.13 11.32 18.80
N ARG A 63 -1.80 11.23 18.75
CA ARG A 63 -0.98 10.32 19.59
C ARG A 63 -1.51 8.88 19.59
N SER A 64 -2.03 8.45 18.44
CA SER A 64 -2.64 7.13 18.27
C SER A 64 -1.69 6.22 17.48
N PRO A 65 -1.44 4.98 17.92
CA PRO A 65 -0.64 4.04 17.16
C PRO A 65 -1.29 3.70 15.82
N VAL A 66 -0.45 3.45 14.82
CA VAL A 66 -0.86 2.96 13.51
C VAL A 66 -0.13 1.64 13.22
N LEU A 67 -0.90 0.59 12.98
CA LEU A 67 -0.39 -0.72 12.58
C LEU A 67 -0.71 -0.94 11.10
N CYS A 68 0.33 -1.09 10.29
CA CYS A 68 0.21 -1.39 8.87
C CYS A 68 0.60 -2.85 8.62
N ILE A 69 -0.35 -3.66 8.16
CA ILE A 69 -0.08 -5.03 7.74
C ILE A 69 0.28 -5.01 6.27
N ASN A 70 1.46 -5.52 5.94
CA ASN A 70 1.90 -5.66 4.56
C ASN A 70 1.68 -7.09 4.07
N GLN A 71 1.62 -7.28 2.75
CA GLN A 71 1.52 -8.61 2.17
C GLN A 71 2.74 -8.93 1.30
N VAL A 72 3.11 -10.20 1.30
CA VAL A 72 4.21 -10.74 0.49
C VAL A 72 3.64 -11.23 -0.84
N THR A 73 4.42 -11.12 -1.90
CA THR A 73 4.10 -11.68 -3.22
C THR A 73 5.37 -12.33 -3.74
N GLU A 74 5.24 -13.48 -4.40
CA GLU A 74 6.36 -14.16 -5.01
C GLU A 74 6.92 -13.28 -6.14
N ALA A 75 8.24 -13.08 -6.13
CA ALA A 75 8.93 -12.44 -7.24
C ALA A 75 9.44 -13.55 -8.15
N THR A 76 8.72 -13.83 -9.24
CA THR A 76 9.30 -14.62 -10.32
C THR A 76 10.32 -13.72 -11.02
N GLU A 77 11.61 -13.96 -10.77
CA GLU A 77 12.63 -13.44 -11.68
C GLU A 77 12.29 -14.04 -13.04
N GLU A 78 11.88 -13.22 -14.02
CA GLU A 78 11.94 -13.64 -15.41
C GLU A 78 13.42 -13.88 -15.71
N GLN A 79 13.88 -15.12 -15.49
CA GLN A 79 15.08 -15.62 -16.13
C GLN A 79 14.85 -15.40 -17.61
N GLY A 80 15.58 -14.43 -18.16
CA GLY A 80 15.47 -14.03 -19.55
C GLY A 80 15.36 -15.28 -20.40
N ALA A 81 14.32 -15.33 -21.24
CA ALA A 81 14.16 -16.38 -22.22
C ALA A 81 15.39 -16.34 -23.15
N ALA A 82 16.45 -17.05 -22.76
CA ALA A 82 17.44 -17.50 -23.72
C ALA A 82 16.67 -18.45 -24.64
N PRO A 83 16.62 -18.20 -25.95
CA PRO A 83 16.05 -19.18 -26.86
C PRO A 83 16.91 -20.44 -26.71
N GLY A 84 16.32 -21.48 -26.13
CA GLY A 84 16.93 -22.81 -26.12
C GLY A 84 17.28 -23.17 -27.56
N PRO A 85 18.43 -23.82 -27.81
CA PRO A 85 18.86 -24.13 -29.16
C PRO A 85 17.75 -24.90 -29.88
N GLN A 86 17.24 -24.32 -30.96
CA GLN A 86 16.37 -25.04 -31.89
C GLN A 86 17.24 -26.09 -32.54
N SER A 87 17.01 -27.36 -32.21
CA SER A 87 17.55 -28.50 -32.95
C SER A 87 16.67 -28.76 -34.17
N PRO A 88 17.15 -28.57 -35.41
CA PRO A 88 16.61 -29.28 -36.55
C PRO A 88 17.34 -30.63 -36.63
N TRP A 89 16.55 -31.71 -36.54
CA TRP A 89 16.83 -33.08 -37.00
C TRP A 89 18.30 -33.56 -37.02
#